data_AF-A0A842NYI7-F1
#
_entry.id   AF-A0A842NYI7-F1
#
_cell.length_a   1.000
_cell.length_b   1.000
_cell.length_c   1.000
_cell.angle_alpha   90.00
_cell.angle_beta   90.00
_cell.angle_gamma   90.00
#
_symmetry.space_group_name_H-M   'P 1'
#
loop_
_entity.id
_entity.type
_entity.pdbx_description
1 polymer ?
#
loop_
_entity_poly.entity_id
_entity_poly.type
_entity_poly.pdbx_seq_one_letter_code
_entity_poly.pdbx_strand_id
1 'polypeptide(L)' 'MISVFKELDKEKTIISIPRMLAQKIHNQIKKTDFTTISEYTTYILREVLSESIEKEKISKSDEEKVKERLKGLGYLE' A
#
# COMPACT_ATOMS: atom_id res chain seq x y z
N MET A 1 -12.53 9.07 -24.40
CA MET A 1 -12.02 7.72 -24.11
C MET A 1 -10.51 7.83 -24.20
N ILE A 2 -9.77 7.72 -23.10
CA ILE A 2 -8.31 7.86 -23.13
C ILE A 2 -7.78 6.47 -23.51
N SER A 3 -7.27 6.36 -24.73
CA SER A 3 -6.69 5.12 -25.24
C SER A 3 -5.39 4.81 -24.50
N VAL A 4 -5.46 3.87 -23.56
CA VAL A 4 -4.31 3.32 -22.82
C VAL A 4 -3.97 1.95 -23.39
N PHE A 5 -3.71 1.87 -24.69
CA PHE A 5 -3.37 0.60 -25.34
C PHE A 5 -2.24 0.79 -26.32
N LYS A 6 -1.03 0.91 -25.77
CA LYS A 6 0.19 0.61 -26.51
C LYS A 6 1.19 0.03 -25.52
N GLU A 7 1.24 -1.30 -25.52
CA GLU A 7 2.22 -2.15 -24.83
C GLU A 7 2.09 -2.23 -23.29
N LEU A 8 1.43 -3.31 -22.83
CA LEU A 8 1.55 -3.75 -21.44
C LEU A 8 2.90 -4.46 -21.29
N ASP A 9 3.79 -3.91 -20.47
CA ASP A 9 4.83 -4.71 -19.83
C ASP A 9 4.20 -5.94 -19.17
N LYS A 10 4.83 -7.12 -19.28
CA LYS A 10 4.34 -8.37 -18.66
C LYS A 10 4.13 -8.27 -17.15
N GLU A 11 4.76 -7.28 -16.51
CA GLU A 11 4.75 -7.05 -15.07
C GLU A 11 3.71 -5.99 -14.63
N LYS A 12 2.97 -5.37 -15.57
CA LYS A 12 1.98 -4.33 -15.26
C LYS A 12 0.56 -4.86 -15.42
N THR A 13 -0.30 -4.54 -14.45
CA THR A 13 -1.73 -4.88 -14.49
C THR A 13 -2.58 -3.63 -14.74
N ILE A 14 -3.67 -3.77 -15.49
CA ILE A 14 -4.65 -2.69 -15.68
C ILE A 14 -5.60 -2.68 -14.48
N ILE A 15 -5.65 -1.55 -13.78
CA ILE A 15 -6.63 -1.31 -12.72
C ILE A 15 -7.68 -0.30 -13.18
N SER A 16 -8.94 -0.61 -12.96
CA SER A 16 -10.03 0.34 -13.17
C SER A 16 -10.29 1.08 -11.86
N ILE A 17 -10.13 2.40 -11.89
CA ILE A 17 -10.41 3.27 -10.75
C ILE A 17 -11.55 4.26 -11.08
N PRO A 18 -12.37 4.63 -10.09
CA PRO A 18 -13.38 5.68 -10.27
C PRO A 18 -12.81 6.95 -10.87
N ARG A 19 -13.52 7.55 -11.82
CA ARG A 19 -13.08 8.76 -12.54
C ARG A 19 -12.73 9.92 -11.62
N MET A 20 -13.45 10.05 -10.51
CA MET A 20 -13.19 11.06 -9.48
C MET A 20 -11.82 10.88 -8.82
N LEU A 21 -11.43 9.64 -8.52
CA LEU A 21 -10.12 9.33 -7.94
C LEU A 21 -9.01 9.56 -8.97
N ALA A 22 -9.21 9.11 -10.22
CA ALA A 22 -8.26 9.37 -11.29
C ALA A 22 -7.97 10.87 -11.49
N GLN A 23 -9.01 11.72 -11.44
CA GLN A 23 -8.83 13.18 -11.52
C GLN A 23 -8.07 13.76 -10.34
N LYS A 24 -8.37 13.30 -9.11
CA LYS A 24 -7.62 13.73 -7.92
C LYS A 24 -6.14 13.36 -8.05
N ILE A 25 -5.85 12.12 -8.43
CA ILE A 25 -4.49 11.62 -8.64
C ILE A 25 -3.76 12.46 -9.71
N HIS A 26 -4.42 12.71 -10.84
CA HIS A 26 -3.84 13.54 -11.91
C HIS A 26 -3.50 14.97 -11.44
N ASN A 27 -4.34 15.58 -10.61
CA ASN A 27 -4.04 16.90 -10.04
C ASN A 27 -2.92 16.88 -8.99
N GLN A 28 -2.80 15.79 -8.24
CA GLN A 28 -1.70 15.61 -7.27
C GLN A 28 -0.36 15.43 -7.97
N ILE A 29 -0.32 14.66 -9.06
CA ILE A 29 0.92 14.38 -9.81
C ILE A 29 1.59 15.64 -10.34
N LYS A 30 0.82 16.67 -10.72
CA LYS A 30 1.37 17.96 -11.18
C LYS A 30 2.26 18.66 -10.16
N LYS A 31 2.16 18.30 -8.89
CA LYS A 31 2.95 18.88 -7.79
C LYS A 31 4.12 17.99 -7.37
N THR A 32 4.34 16.89 -8.09
CA THR A 32 5.34 15.87 -7.77
C THR A 32 6.24 15.62 -8.98
N ASP A 33 7.39 14.99 -8.76
CA ASP A 33 8.33 14.62 -9.83
C ASP A 33 7.91 13.39 -10.65
N PHE A 34 6.72 12.84 -10.40
CA PHE A 34 6.22 11.70 -11.16
C PHE A 34 5.71 12.12 -12.54
N THR A 35 6.14 11.39 -13.57
CA THR A 35 5.75 11.69 -14.96
C THR A 35 4.45 10.97 -15.36
N THR A 36 4.12 9.85 -14.68
CA THR A 36 2.99 9.00 -15.02
C THR A 36 2.11 8.64 -13.82
N ILE A 37 0.80 8.54 -14.04
CA ILE A 37 -0.18 8.09 -13.03
C ILE A 37 0.18 6.72 -12.45
N SER A 38 0.62 5.80 -13.29
CA SER A 38 1.01 4.45 -12.87
C SER A 38 2.19 4.47 -11.90
N GLU A 39 3.19 5.34 -12.10
CA GLU A 39 4.35 5.44 -11.20
C GLU A 39 3.94 5.99 -9.83
N TYR A 40 3.20 7.11 -9.82
CA TYR A 40 2.69 7.68 -8.58
C TYR A 40 1.82 6.68 -7.81
N THR A 41 0.92 5.99 -8.51
CA THR A 41 0.04 4.99 -7.89
C THR A 41 0.85 3.82 -7.33
N THR A 42 1.90 3.39 -8.03
CA THR A 42 2.80 2.32 -7.57
C THR A 42 3.56 2.73 -6.31
N TYR A 43 4.07 3.96 -6.27
CA TYR A 43 4.76 4.50 -5.10
C TYR A 43 3.85 4.51 -3.87
N ILE A 44 2.64 5.09 -4.00
CA ILE A 44 1.67 5.16 -2.91
C ILE A 44 1.22 3.76 -2.46
N LEU A 45 0.91 2.86 -3.40
CA LEU A 45 0.55 1.48 -3.06
C LEU A 45 1.67 0.78 -2.30
N ARG A 46 2.93 0.99 -2.69
CA ARG A 46 4.08 0.42 -2.00
C ARG A 46 4.20 0.96 -0.58
N GLU A 47 4.08 2.27 -0.38
CA GLU A 47 4.14 2.89 0.94
C GLU A 47 3.03 2.34 1.87
N VAL A 48 1.78 2.36 1.40
CA VAL A 48 0.63 1.93 2.20
C VAL A 48 0.73 0.43 2.55
N LEU A 49 1.17 -0.40 1.62
CA LEU A 49 1.35 -1.83 1.86
C LEU A 49 2.53 -2.10 2.79
N SER A 50 3.66 -1.40 2.63
CA SER A 50 4.81 -1.53 3.54
C SER A 50 4.43 -1.15 4.96
N GLU A 51 3.77 0.00 5.17
CA GLU A 51 3.37 0.44 6.50
C GLU A 51 2.36 -0.53 7.15
N SER A 52 1.43 -1.08 6.36
CA SER A 52 0.47 -2.08 6.83
C SER A 52 1.17 -3.37 7.27
N ILE A 53 2.13 -3.86 6.47
CA ILE A 53 2.91 -5.07 6.79
C ILE A 53 3.78 -4.85 8.03
N GLU A 54 4.41 -3.69 8.17
CA GLU A 54 5.23 -3.36 9.34
C GLU A 54 4.38 -3.22 10.60
N LYS A 55 3.23 -2.55 10.54
CA LYS A 55 2.28 -2.48 11.66
C LYS A 55 1.74 -3.86 12.06
N GLU A 56 1.45 -4.73 11.09
CA GLU A 56 0.98 -6.08 11.36
C GLU A 56 2.07 -6.96 11.99
N LYS A 57 3.34 -6.81 11.56
CA LYS A 57 4.50 -7.47 12.19
C LYS A 57 4.76 -6.97 13.61
N ILE A 58 4.66 -5.67 13.84
CA ILE A 58 4.80 -5.06 15.17
C ILE A 58 3.68 -5.60 16.08
N SER A 59 2.42 -5.57 15.64
CA SER A 59 1.29 -6.10 16.42
C SER A 59 1.49 -7.58 16.78
N LYS A 60 1.84 -8.43 15.82
CA LYS A 60 2.08 -9.86 16.08
C LYS A 60 3.25 -10.08 17.05
N SER A 61 4.35 -9.35 16.90
CA SER A 61 5.52 -9.50 17.78
C SER A 61 5.25 -9.00 19.21
N ASP A 62 4.52 -7.90 19.36
CA ASP A 62 4.14 -7.38 20.68
C ASP A 62 3.11 -8.28 21.37
N GLU A 63 2.14 -8.84 20.65
CA GLU A 63 1.19 -9.80 21.20
C GLU A 63 1.87 -11.08 21.70
N GLU A 64 2.86 -11.60 20.98
CA GLU A 64 3.63 -12.78 21.43
C GLU A 64 4.46 -12.48 22.69
N LYS A 65 5.17 -11.35 22.73
CA LYS A 65 5.96 -10.95 23.90
C LYS A 65 5.09 -10.67 25.14
N VAL A 66 3.91 -10.11 24.94
CA VAL A 66 2.96 -9.87 26.03
C VAL A 66 2.39 -11.19 26.54
N LYS A 67 2.06 -12.15 25.66
CA LYS A 67 1.63 -13.51 26.06
C LYS A 67 2.72 -14.26 26.84
N GLU A 68 3.98 -14.19 26.41
CA GLU A 68 5.09 -14.83 27.13
C GLU A 68 5.30 -14.23 28.53
N ARG A 69 5.21 -12.90 28.65
CA ARG A 69 5.30 -12.22 29.96
C ARG A 69 4.12 -12.56 30.87
N LEU A 70 2.91 -12.62 30.34
CA LEU A 70 1.71 -12.98 31.11
C LEU A 70 1.73 -14.46 31.55
N LYS A 71 2.22 -15.37 30.71
CA LYS A 71 2.49 -16.77 31.09
C LYS A 71 3.55 -16.88 32.18
N GLY A 72 4.66 -16.14 32.07
CA GLY A 72 5.70 -16.09 33.09
C GLY A 72 5.24 -15.53 34.43
N LEU A 73 4.17 -14.73 34.43
CA LEU A 73 3.55 -14.17 35.63
C LEU A 73 2.34 -14.98 36.13
N GLY A 74 1.97 -16.09 35.47
CA GLY A 74 0.91 -17.00 35.90
C GLY A 74 -0.53 -16.50 35.66
N TYR A 75 -0.72 -15.51 34.77
CA TYR A 75 -2.05 -14.94 34.47
C TYR A 75 -2.77 -15.62 33.29
N LEU A 76 -2.11 -16.54 32.59
CA LEU A 76 -2.65 -17.35 31.50
C LEU A 76 -2.12 -18.79 31.66
N GLU A 77 -3.00 -19.77 31.86
CA GLU A 77 -2.67 -21.21 31.70
C GLU A 77 -2.57 -21.58 30.21
#